data_AF-A0A916DZ62-F1
#
_entry.id   AF-A0A916DZ62-F1
#
_cell.length_a   1.000
_cell.length_b   1.000
_cell.length_c   1.000
_cell.angle_alpha   90.00
_cell.angle_beta   90.00
_cell.angle_gamma   90.00
#
_symmetry.space_group_name_H-M   'P 1'
#
loop_
_entity.id
_entity.type
_entity.pdbx_description
1 polymer ?
#
loop_
_entity_poly.entity_id
_entity_poly.type
_entity_poly.pdbx_seq_one_letter_code
_entity_poly.pdbx_strand_id
1 'polypeptide(L)'
;MAFSSLVRLTLSIALISSFVLDVICFTPLPRFAQTSAFIGNKIYYMGGVVPLPEPIISDFFYLDTSVLSSTDSTTLPWTELTGIDNLFTSSGTAVAGGANKDLFILFGGNMTPAENSSLVIVYNTNNNTWSKPVISAPQGEPARKRKTQAVVDSAGKMYIFGGSTSPEPDISLVNDMFILDTINWSWSTGTQDGAPDARSDFSATILSNGFIVYIGGSNINNRYVPMSQINMYDTNSAAWVDKEATGEIPSPRGGHSAVLTSDERIIIYGGAVSISADGKYTASSPDLAILDTTNNNFVWSQPKASGTAPPQIAYHSASLVGDYMIVSFGNITNKGSSPDVYALDTKDKGYKWITSINTNTLPGTNSGKSSNVGLIAGLSVGGIVVLILLGGGLFWFYRNKKVMEEVIETPGEFTDAGFNRRYESMNSATTSQISHDFSRHSTSANTESDPSREFHPSYSHNFPVQHDPEIDDDDDKEFRVLPKELQPEYLEKKFNNNDNI
;
A
#
# COMPACT_ATOMS: atom_id res chain seq x y z
N MET A 1 3.72 8.04 -57.19
CA MET A 1 3.62 8.72 -55.87
C MET A 1 2.42 8.27 -55.03
N ALA A 2 1.22 8.06 -55.60
CA ALA A 2 0.03 7.68 -54.82
C ALA A 2 0.10 6.31 -54.10
N PHE A 3 0.77 5.31 -54.68
CA PHE A 3 0.91 3.97 -54.07
C PHE A 3 1.74 4.01 -52.76
N SER A 4 2.66 4.97 -52.64
CA SER A 4 3.48 5.16 -51.45
C SER A 4 2.71 5.79 -50.29
N SER A 5 1.67 6.60 -50.54
CA SER A 5 0.91 7.23 -49.45
C SER A 5 -0.16 6.31 -48.88
N LEU A 6 -0.74 5.43 -49.72
CA LEU A 6 -1.71 4.44 -49.26
C LEU A 6 -1.08 3.38 -48.35
N VAL A 7 0.13 2.91 -48.70
CA VAL A 7 0.91 1.97 -47.86
C VAL A 7 1.33 2.62 -46.55
N ARG A 8 1.71 3.91 -46.56
CA ARG A 8 2.02 4.64 -45.32
C ARG A 8 0.79 4.82 -44.44
N LEU A 9 -0.37 5.12 -45.02
CA LEU A 9 -1.62 5.26 -44.29
C LEU A 9 -2.10 3.93 -43.68
N THR A 10 -2.02 2.82 -44.42
CA THR A 10 -2.36 1.50 -43.86
C THR A 10 -1.35 1.04 -42.83
N LEU A 11 -0.05 1.33 -42.98
CA LEU A 11 0.94 1.12 -41.91
C LEU A 11 0.68 2.00 -40.70
N SER A 12 0.25 3.26 -40.86
CA SER A 12 -0.11 4.14 -39.75
C SER A 12 -1.37 3.68 -39.02
N ILE A 13 -2.40 3.23 -39.75
CA ILE A 13 -3.62 2.67 -39.16
C ILE A 13 -3.33 1.33 -38.50
N ALA A 14 -2.48 0.48 -39.10
CA ALA A 14 -2.02 -0.76 -38.49
C ALA A 14 -1.18 -0.51 -37.23
N LEU A 15 -0.32 0.51 -37.24
CA LEU A 15 0.43 0.96 -36.06
C LEU A 15 -0.54 1.47 -34.97
N ILE A 16 -1.52 2.31 -35.33
CA ILE A 16 -2.53 2.84 -34.40
C ILE A 16 -3.45 1.73 -33.86
N SER A 17 -3.79 0.73 -34.68
CA SER A 17 -4.55 -0.46 -34.21
C SER A 17 -3.69 -1.43 -33.40
N SER A 18 -2.36 -1.43 -33.58
CA SER A 18 -1.44 -2.10 -32.65
C SER A 18 -1.19 -1.30 -31.37
N PHE A 19 -1.68 -0.07 -31.29
CA PHE A 19 -1.85 0.71 -30.05
C PHE A 19 -3.30 0.61 -29.52
N VAL A 20 -3.99 -0.50 -29.75
CA VAL A 20 -4.92 -0.98 -28.73
C VAL A 20 -4.04 -1.28 -27.53
N LEU A 21 -3.83 -0.27 -26.69
CA LEU A 21 -3.32 -0.45 -25.35
C LEU A 21 -4.24 -1.48 -24.73
N ASP A 22 -3.78 -2.72 -24.63
CA ASP A 22 -4.29 -3.64 -23.63
C ASP A 22 -4.25 -2.83 -22.35
N VAL A 23 -5.42 -2.42 -21.85
CA VAL A 23 -5.51 -1.80 -20.54
C VAL A 23 -5.17 -2.94 -19.59
N ILE A 24 -3.87 -3.07 -19.27
CA ILE A 24 -3.40 -4.00 -18.27
C ILE A 24 -4.08 -3.55 -16.98
N CYS A 25 -5.07 -4.33 -16.55
CA CYS A 25 -5.73 -4.11 -15.28
C CYS A 25 -4.68 -4.30 -14.19
N PHE A 26 -4.40 -3.25 -13.42
CA PHE A 26 -3.48 -3.34 -12.30
C PHE A 26 -3.96 -4.43 -11.33
N THR A 27 -3.09 -5.34 -10.96
CA THR A 27 -3.39 -6.40 -9.98
C THR A 27 -2.33 -6.33 -8.88
N PRO A 28 -2.72 -6.04 -7.64
CA PRO A 28 -1.76 -5.97 -6.54
C PRO A 28 -1.05 -7.31 -6.32
N LEU A 29 0.25 -7.24 -6.02
CA LEU A 29 1.00 -8.41 -5.58
C LEU A 29 0.48 -8.95 -4.23
N PRO A 30 0.57 -10.28 -3.99
CA PRO A 30 0.32 -10.87 -2.69
C PRO A 30 1.10 -10.17 -1.58
N ARG A 31 0.45 -9.81 -0.47
CA ARG A 31 1.11 -9.05 0.62
C ARG A 31 0.52 -9.35 2.00
N PHE A 32 1.21 -8.90 3.04
CA PHE A 32 0.67 -8.83 4.41
C PHE A 32 1.27 -7.64 5.16
N ALA A 33 0.70 -7.27 6.30
CA ALA A 33 1.10 -6.10 7.09
C ALA A 33 1.06 -4.79 6.29
N GLN A 34 0.21 -4.72 5.27
CA GLN A 34 -0.13 -3.48 4.58
C GLN A 34 -0.99 -2.59 5.47
N THR A 35 -1.01 -1.30 5.19
CA THR A 35 -1.97 -0.37 5.80
C THR A 35 -3.14 -0.15 4.85
N SER A 36 -4.32 0.14 5.40
CA SER A 36 -5.47 0.50 4.57
C SER A 36 -6.41 1.45 5.29
N ALA A 37 -7.14 2.26 4.52
CA ALA A 37 -8.23 3.08 5.04
C ALA A 37 -9.39 3.13 4.03
N PHE A 38 -10.61 3.04 4.55
CA PHE A 38 -11.83 3.20 3.75
C PHE A 38 -12.24 4.68 3.72
N ILE A 39 -12.26 5.28 2.53
CA ILE A 39 -12.54 6.70 2.29
C ILE A 39 -13.56 6.81 1.16
N GLY A 40 -14.70 7.43 1.45
CA GLY A 40 -15.82 7.50 0.51
C GLY A 40 -16.29 6.10 0.11
N ASN A 41 -16.07 5.71 -1.15
CA ASN A 41 -16.40 4.39 -1.68
C ASN A 41 -15.15 3.58 -2.06
N LYS A 42 -13.98 3.91 -1.53
CA LYS A 42 -12.71 3.27 -1.92
C LYS A 42 -11.98 2.79 -0.68
N ILE A 43 -11.40 1.59 -0.75
CA ILE A 43 -10.42 1.14 0.24
C ILE A 43 -9.05 1.40 -0.35
N TYR A 44 -8.30 2.33 0.24
CA TYR A 44 -6.93 2.64 -0.13
C TYR A 44 -5.97 1.70 0.60
N TYR A 45 -4.91 1.26 -0.08
CA TYR A 45 -3.88 0.37 0.45
C TYR A 45 -2.50 0.95 0.18
N MET A 46 -1.60 0.78 1.15
CA MET A 46 -0.20 1.17 1.00
C MET A 46 0.74 0.16 1.63
N GLY A 47 1.79 -0.18 0.89
CA GLY A 47 2.91 -0.98 1.38
C GLY A 47 2.54 -2.43 1.71
N GLY A 48 3.16 -2.95 2.77
CA GLY A 48 3.10 -4.35 3.17
C GLY A 48 4.32 -5.16 2.71
N VAL A 49 4.48 -6.35 3.28
CA VAL A 49 5.54 -7.29 2.93
C VAL A 49 5.09 -8.11 1.73
N VAL A 50 5.77 -7.91 0.61
CA VAL A 50 5.57 -8.67 -0.63
C VAL A 50 6.64 -9.76 -0.77
N PRO A 51 6.29 -10.96 -1.27
CA PRO A 51 7.28 -11.90 -1.74
C PRO A 51 7.77 -11.43 -3.11
N LEU A 52 9.09 -11.22 -3.27
CA LEU A 52 9.90 -11.13 -4.53
C LEU A 52 10.71 -9.81 -4.71
N PRO A 53 11.83 -9.88 -5.49
CA PRO A 53 13.07 -9.15 -5.24
C PRO A 53 13.10 -7.72 -5.81
N GLU A 54 14.04 -6.94 -5.29
CA GLU A 54 14.44 -5.58 -5.68
C GLU A 54 14.31 -5.22 -7.19
N PRO A 55 13.93 -3.98 -7.56
CA PRO A 55 13.68 -2.82 -6.69
C PRO A 55 12.24 -2.73 -6.19
N ILE A 56 12.10 -2.37 -4.91
CA ILE A 56 10.84 -2.33 -4.15
C ILE A 56 10.10 -1.01 -4.39
N ILE A 57 8.90 -1.06 -4.99
CA ILE A 57 8.04 0.11 -5.22
C ILE A 57 7.06 0.28 -4.05
N SER A 58 6.83 1.53 -3.62
CA SER A 58 5.75 1.88 -2.70
C SER A 58 4.41 1.87 -3.42
N ASP A 59 3.85 0.68 -3.66
CA ASP A 59 2.56 0.60 -4.32
C ASP A 59 1.51 1.31 -3.45
N PHE A 60 0.85 2.30 -4.03
CA PHE A 60 -0.32 2.96 -3.47
C PHE A 60 -1.47 2.78 -4.44
N PHE A 61 -2.56 2.19 -3.99
CA PHE A 61 -3.67 1.81 -4.86
C PHE A 61 -4.96 1.75 -4.07
N TYR A 62 -6.09 1.64 -4.76
CA TYR A 62 -7.37 1.41 -4.11
C TYR A 62 -8.21 0.34 -4.79
N LEU A 63 -9.12 -0.25 -4.00
CA LEU A 63 -10.27 -1.03 -4.47
C LEU A 63 -11.49 -0.12 -4.54
N ASP A 64 -12.11 0.04 -5.72
CA ASP A 64 -13.38 0.76 -5.83
C ASP A 64 -14.53 -0.14 -5.38
N THR A 65 -15.14 0.21 -4.26
CA THR A 65 -16.20 -0.61 -3.66
C THR A 65 -17.58 -0.34 -4.25
N SER A 66 -17.75 0.78 -4.98
CA SER A 66 -19.05 1.14 -5.57
C SER A 66 -19.44 0.17 -6.69
N VAL A 67 -18.46 -0.28 -7.47
CA VAL A 67 -18.67 -1.22 -8.57
C VAL A 67 -18.72 -2.68 -8.12
N LEU A 68 -18.45 -2.97 -6.84
CA LEU A 68 -18.72 -4.30 -6.27
C LEU A 68 -20.23 -4.59 -6.24
N SER A 69 -21.09 -3.59 -6.45
CA SER A 69 -22.55 -3.74 -6.63
C SER A 69 -23.01 -3.74 -8.09
N SER A 70 -22.10 -3.52 -9.04
CA SER A 70 -22.41 -3.45 -10.46
C SER A 70 -21.28 -3.98 -11.32
N THR A 71 -21.38 -5.23 -11.77
CA THR A 71 -20.98 -5.79 -13.09
C THR A 71 -20.58 -7.26 -13.01
N ASP A 72 -20.81 -7.98 -14.12
CA ASP A 72 -20.34 -9.33 -14.47
C ASP A 72 -18.80 -9.44 -14.61
N SER A 73 -18.03 -8.58 -13.95
CA SER A 73 -16.57 -8.58 -14.07
C SER A 73 -15.97 -9.67 -13.20
N THR A 74 -15.20 -10.57 -13.83
CA THR A 74 -14.40 -11.59 -13.13
C THR A 74 -13.17 -11.01 -12.44
N THR A 75 -12.89 -9.71 -12.61
CA THR A 75 -11.73 -9.01 -12.05
C THR A 75 -12.15 -7.90 -11.09
N LEU A 76 -11.40 -7.79 -9.99
CA LEU A 76 -11.60 -6.74 -8.99
C LEU A 76 -11.21 -5.37 -9.55
N PRO A 77 -11.95 -4.30 -9.20
CA PRO A 77 -11.79 -2.94 -9.73
C PRO A 77 -10.63 -2.19 -9.05
N TRP A 78 -9.42 -2.67 -9.25
CA TRP A 78 -8.21 -2.04 -8.71
C TRP A 78 -7.81 -0.80 -9.53
N THR A 79 -7.26 0.19 -8.85
CA THR A 79 -6.61 1.34 -9.50
C THR A 79 -5.32 1.67 -8.78
N GLU A 80 -4.21 1.62 -9.51
CA GLU A 80 -2.91 2.11 -9.05
C GLU A 80 -2.88 3.64 -9.08
N LEU A 81 -2.27 4.21 -8.05
CA LEU A 81 -2.02 5.62 -7.91
C LEU A 81 -0.52 5.87 -7.82
N THR A 82 -0.10 7.09 -8.09
CA THR A 82 1.28 7.49 -7.86
C THR A 82 1.60 7.44 -6.37
N GLY A 83 2.43 6.48 -5.98
CA GLY A 83 2.99 6.37 -4.63
C GLY A 83 4.00 7.48 -4.32
N ILE A 84 4.72 7.30 -3.22
CA ILE A 84 5.87 8.14 -2.89
C ILE A 84 7.13 7.42 -3.35
N ASP A 85 7.93 8.09 -4.17
CA ASP A 85 9.18 7.55 -4.70
C ASP A 85 10.06 7.02 -3.56
N ASN A 86 10.51 5.76 -3.73
CA ASN A 86 11.43 5.08 -2.83
C ASN A 86 10.95 4.96 -1.37
N LEU A 87 9.64 4.96 -1.06
CA LEU A 87 9.16 4.80 0.31
C LEU A 87 8.53 3.43 0.58
N PHE A 88 9.30 2.44 1.04
CA PHE A 88 8.68 1.22 1.55
C PHE A 88 7.99 1.50 2.89
N THR A 89 6.82 0.92 3.13
CA THR A 89 6.16 0.95 4.45
C THR A 89 5.51 -0.40 4.77
N SER A 90 5.61 -0.84 6.01
CA SER A 90 4.89 -2.03 6.50
C SER A 90 4.59 -1.91 7.98
N SER A 91 3.56 -2.62 8.45
CA SER A 91 3.17 -2.67 9.87
C SER A 91 2.85 -1.30 10.49
N GLY A 92 2.55 -0.28 9.68
CA GLY A 92 2.03 1.01 10.16
C GLY A 92 0.52 0.95 10.41
N THR A 93 -0.09 2.12 10.57
CA THR A 93 -1.55 2.25 10.59
C THR A 93 -1.98 3.39 9.69
N ALA A 94 -3.13 3.24 9.03
CA ALA A 94 -3.71 4.28 8.20
C ALA A 94 -5.20 4.46 8.54
N VAL A 95 -5.66 5.70 8.49
CA VAL A 95 -7.05 6.06 8.81
C VAL A 95 -7.57 7.13 7.84
N ALA A 96 -8.90 7.21 7.73
CA ALA A 96 -9.58 8.34 7.11
C ALA A 96 -9.65 9.49 8.12
N GLY A 97 -9.08 10.65 7.80
CA GLY A 97 -9.06 11.82 8.67
C GLY A 97 -9.28 13.13 7.93
N GLY A 98 -9.06 14.25 8.63
CA GLY A 98 -9.44 15.57 8.17
C GLY A 98 -10.92 15.88 8.39
N ALA A 99 -11.31 17.14 8.18
CA ALA A 99 -12.65 17.63 8.48
C ALA A 99 -13.76 16.87 7.73
N ASN A 100 -13.47 16.39 6.52
CA ASN A 100 -14.42 15.66 5.68
C ASN A 100 -14.13 14.15 5.60
N LYS A 101 -13.17 13.63 6.37
CA LYS A 101 -12.69 12.24 6.29
C LYS A 101 -12.22 11.85 4.89
N ASP A 102 -11.64 12.79 4.16
CA ASP A 102 -11.15 12.69 2.77
C ASP A 102 -9.62 12.59 2.67
N LEU A 103 -8.94 12.52 3.82
CA LEU A 103 -7.49 12.34 3.90
C LEU A 103 -7.16 10.90 4.28
N PHE A 104 -6.29 10.26 3.50
CA PHE A 104 -5.60 9.04 3.93
C PHE A 104 -4.40 9.45 4.77
N ILE A 105 -4.45 9.19 6.07
CA ILE A 105 -3.41 9.56 7.02
C ILE A 105 -2.65 8.30 7.43
N LEU A 106 -1.41 8.18 6.99
CA LEU A 106 -0.49 7.12 7.39
C LEU A 106 0.31 7.56 8.60
N PHE A 107 0.38 6.71 9.61
CA PHE A 107 1.23 6.88 10.78
C PHE A 107 2.15 5.66 10.98
N GLY A 108 3.43 5.94 11.17
CA GLY A 108 4.41 4.94 11.62
C GLY A 108 4.66 3.79 10.65
N GLY A 109 4.97 2.62 11.18
CA GLY A 109 5.43 1.45 10.43
C GLY A 109 6.93 1.46 10.16
N ASN A 110 7.44 0.33 9.65
CA ASN A 110 8.81 0.24 9.16
C ASN A 110 8.89 0.96 7.83
N MET A 111 9.57 2.11 7.79
CA MET A 111 9.72 2.92 6.59
C MET A 111 11.16 2.92 6.08
N THR A 112 11.36 2.72 4.78
CA THR A 112 12.70 2.68 4.15
C THR A 112 12.72 3.55 2.88
N PRO A 113 13.72 4.45 2.70
CA PRO A 113 14.81 4.75 3.62
C PRO A 113 14.32 5.58 4.82
N ALA A 114 14.83 5.25 6.01
CA ALA A 114 14.40 5.89 7.26
C ALA A 114 14.60 7.42 7.24
N GLU A 115 15.69 7.89 6.62
CA GLU A 115 16.11 9.29 6.54
C GLU A 115 15.10 10.20 5.82
N ASN A 116 14.25 9.65 4.95
CA ASN A 116 13.22 10.40 4.22
C ASN A 116 11.80 10.17 4.75
N SER A 117 11.66 9.36 5.80
CA SER A 117 10.36 8.92 6.32
C SER A 117 9.81 9.90 7.35
N SER A 118 8.70 10.58 7.03
CA SER A 118 7.96 11.35 8.04
C SER A 118 7.17 10.40 8.94
N LEU A 119 6.92 10.82 10.19
CA LEU A 119 6.09 10.03 11.10
C LEU A 119 4.64 9.95 10.62
N VAL A 120 4.14 11.08 10.10
CA VAL A 120 2.81 11.22 9.49
C VAL A 120 2.97 11.63 8.03
N ILE A 121 2.28 10.90 7.15
CA ILE A 121 2.22 11.19 5.71
C ILE A 121 0.75 11.19 5.31
N VAL A 122 0.35 12.18 4.50
CA VAL A 122 -1.06 12.42 4.17
C VAL A 122 -1.26 12.43 2.67
N TYR A 123 -2.23 11.67 2.20
CA TYR A 123 -2.73 11.74 0.82
C TYR A 123 -4.13 12.35 0.79
N ASN A 124 -4.31 13.41 0.02
CA ASN A 124 -5.59 14.06 -0.17
C ASN A 124 -6.30 13.44 -1.38
N THR A 125 -7.44 12.80 -1.13
CA THR A 125 -8.19 12.05 -2.16
C THR A 125 -8.94 12.93 -3.15
N ASN A 126 -9.13 14.23 -2.86
CA ASN A 126 -9.83 15.15 -3.77
C ASN A 126 -8.94 15.66 -4.89
N ASN A 127 -7.65 15.87 -4.62
CA ASN A 127 -6.69 16.42 -5.58
C ASN A 127 -5.55 15.45 -5.92
N ASN A 128 -5.55 14.25 -5.34
CA ASN A 128 -4.58 13.19 -5.54
C ASN A 128 -3.14 13.59 -5.22
N THR A 129 -2.93 14.34 -4.12
CA THR A 129 -1.60 14.83 -3.73
C THR A 129 -1.14 14.31 -2.37
N TRP A 130 0.16 14.02 -2.28
CA TRP A 130 0.84 13.70 -1.03
C TRP A 130 1.34 14.96 -0.33
N SER A 131 1.33 14.95 1.00
CA SER A 131 1.88 16.01 1.83
C SER A 131 2.43 15.47 3.15
N LYS A 132 3.37 16.23 3.71
CA LYS A 132 3.93 16.03 5.05
C LYS A 132 3.48 17.21 5.91
N PRO A 133 2.40 17.08 6.70
CA PRO A 133 1.87 18.20 7.47
C PRO A 133 2.90 18.66 8.52
N VAL A 134 2.95 19.96 8.77
CA VAL A 134 3.68 20.50 9.93
C VAL A 134 2.79 20.32 11.15
N ILE A 135 3.19 19.46 12.07
CA ILE A 135 2.37 19.10 13.24
C ILE A 135 2.96 19.77 14.48
N SER A 136 2.13 20.54 15.20
CA SER A 136 2.52 21.12 16.49
C SER A 136 2.66 20.02 17.54
N ALA A 137 3.78 19.98 18.26
CA ALA A 137 4.09 18.95 19.25
C ALA A 137 4.50 19.54 20.62
N PRO A 138 3.59 20.25 21.32
CA PRO A 138 3.94 20.95 22.57
C PRO A 138 4.38 20.02 23.71
N GLN A 139 3.95 18.75 23.68
CA GLN A 139 4.29 17.71 24.66
C GLN A 139 5.31 16.69 24.11
N GLY A 140 5.95 17.01 22.98
CA GLY A 140 6.84 16.10 22.25
C GLY A 140 6.13 15.32 21.14
N GLU A 141 6.90 14.91 20.14
CA GLU A 141 6.43 14.06 19.05
C GLU A 141 6.44 12.59 19.49
N PRO A 142 5.43 11.78 19.13
CA PRO A 142 5.46 10.35 19.40
C PRO A 142 6.66 9.67 18.75
N ALA A 143 7.17 8.62 19.41
CA ALA A 143 8.04 7.68 18.74
C ALA A 143 7.30 7.02 17.56
N ARG A 144 8.04 6.67 16.51
CA ARG A 144 7.51 5.87 15.41
C ARG A 144 7.10 4.49 15.95
N LYS A 145 5.85 4.11 15.71
CA LYS A 145 5.30 2.83 16.16
C LYS A 145 4.96 1.95 14.97
N ARG A 146 5.08 0.64 15.16
CA ARG A 146 4.58 -0.41 14.27
C ARG A 146 3.64 -1.33 15.04
N LYS A 147 2.83 -2.10 14.32
CA LYS A 147 1.90 -3.10 14.89
C LYS A 147 0.93 -2.48 15.92
N THR A 148 0.54 -1.23 15.68
CA THR A 148 -0.53 -0.52 16.38
C THR A 148 -1.68 -0.29 15.39
N GLN A 149 -2.89 -0.08 15.91
CA GLN A 149 -4.05 0.30 15.10
C GLN A 149 -4.62 1.61 15.65
N ALA A 150 -4.74 2.60 14.77
CA ALA A 150 -5.36 3.87 15.08
C ALA A 150 -6.84 3.89 14.71
N VAL A 151 -7.61 4.74 15.41
CA VAL A 151 -9.01 5.03 15.12
C VAL A 151 -9.22 6.54 15.14
N VAL A 152 -10.24 7.01 14.41
CA VAL A 152 -10.59 8.44 14.34
C VAL A 152 -12.01 8.64 14.84
N ASP A 153 -12.19 9.55 15.79
CA ASP A 153 -13.52 9.90 16.31
C ASP A 153 -14.30 10.85 15.37
N SER A 154 -15.51 11.22 15.78
CA SER A 154 -16.37 12.15 15.04
C SER A 154 -15.82 13.58 15.02
N ALA A 155 -14.91 13.94 15.95
CA ALA A 155 -14.27 15.24 16.02
C ALA A 155 -12.96 15.31 15.21
N GLY A 156 -12.56 14.23 14.53
CA GLY A 156 -11.34 14.17 13.73
C GLY A 156 -10.07 13.98 14.56
N LYS A 157 -10.18 13.49 15.80
CA LYS A 157 -9.03 13.08 16.62
C LYS A 157 -8.65 11.64 16.31
N MET A 158 -7.40 11.43 15.92
CA MET A 158 -6.81 10.11 15.68
C MET A 158 -6.13 9.63 16.96
N TYR A 159 -6.56 8.50 17.50
CA TYR A 159 -6.05 7.90 18.74
C TYR A 159 -5.09 6.76 18.40
N ILE A 160 -3.90 6.81 18.96
CA ILE A 160 -2.82 5.86 18.71
C ILE A 160 -2.32 5.36 20.07
N PHE A 161 -2.65 4.10 20.37
CA PHE A 161 -2.23 3.45 21.61
C PHE A 161 -1.15 2.40 21.32
N GLY A 162 -0.18 2.26 22.22
CA GLY A 162 0.75 1.14 22.28
C GLY A 162 1.48 0.82 20.96
N GLY A 163 1.66 -0.48 20.68
CA GLY A 163 2.49 -0.96 19.57
C GLY A 163 3.95 -1.18 19.97
N SER A 164 4.83 -1.36 18.98
CA SER A 164 6.29 -1.44 19.19
C SER A 164 7.00 -0.26 18.54
N THR A 165 8.03 0.27 19.20
CA THR A 165 8.86 1.35 18.66
C THR A 165 9.71 0.89 17.45
N SER A 166 10.08 1.83 16.60
CA SER A 166 10.90 1.66 15.39
C SER A 166 11.77 2.91 15.18
N PRO A 167 12.98 2.82 14.58
CA PRO A 167 13.66 1.61 14.08
C PRO A 167 14.45 0.85 15.17
N GLU A 168 14.97 -0.32 14.80
CA GLU A 168 16.00 -1.05 15.56
C GLU A 168 17.17 -0.12 15.97
N PRO A 169 17.84 -0.37 17.12
CA PRO A 169 17.78 -1.58 17.96
C PRO A 169 16.77 -1.52 19.13
N ASP A 170 16.15 -0.36 19.38
CA ASP A 170 15.34 -0.14 20.59
C ASP A 170 13.87 -0.50 20.38
N ILE A 171 13.59 -1.72 19.90
CA ILE A 171 12.21 -2.21 19.76
C ILE A 171 11.66 -2.56 21.14
N SER A 172 10.85 -1.65 21.67
CA SER A 172 10.15 -1.81 22.93
C SER A 172 8.65 -1.78 22.68
N LEU A 173 7.91 -2.67 23.34
CA LEU A 173 6.46 -2.53 23.45
C LEU A 173 6.14 -1.39 24.39
N VAL A 174 5.15 -0.59 24.03
CA VAL A 174 4.73 0.60 24.77
C VAL A 174 3.22 0.57 25.02
N ASN A 175 2.76 1.39 25.97
CA ASN A 175 1.34 1.59 26.33
C ASN A 175 0.97 3.08 26.46
N ASP A 176 1.72 3.94 25.79
CA ASP A 176 1.39 5.36 25.66
C ASP A 176 0.18 5.57 24.75
N MET A 177 -0.55 6.66 24.99
CA MET A 177 -1.67 7.13 24.18
C MET A 177 -1.30 8.48 23.58
N PHE A 178 -1.17 8.53 22.26
CA PHE A 178 -1.00 9.78 21.50
C PHE A 178 -2.26 10.08 20.70
N ILE A 179 -2.62 11.36 20.66
CA ILE A 179 -3.82 11.84 19.99
C ILE A 179 -3.39 12.93 19.00
N LEU A 180 -3.63 12.67 17.71
CA LEU A 180 -3.42 13.64 16.64
C LEU A 180 -4.73 14.32 16.28
N ASP A 181 -4.78 15.64 16.39
CA ASP A 181 -5.83 16.42 15.75
C ASP A 181 -5.58 16.45 14.24
N THR A 182 -6.39 15.72 13.47
CA THR A 182 -6.22 15.61 12.01
C THR A 182 -6.77 16.82 11.24
N ILE A 183 -7.40 17.77 11.93
CA ILE A 183 -7.94 19.02 11.37
C ILE A 183 -6.95 20.15 11.60
N ASN A 184 -6.48 20.29 12.84
CA ASN A 184 -5.60 21.39 13.27
C ASN A 184 -4.10 21.02 13.29
N TRP A 185 -3.76 19.74 13.03
CA TRP A 185 -2.39 19.23 13.02
C TRP A 185 -1.63 19.54 14.32
N SER A 186 -2.14 19.01 15.43
CA SER A 186 -1.48 19.12 16.73
C SER A 186 -1.50 17.79 17.48
N TRP A 187 -0.37 17.43 18.07
CA TRP A 187 -0.23 16.32 19.00
C TRP A 187 -0.70 16.71 20.41
N SER A 188 -1.29 15.74 21.08
CA SER A 188 -1.57 15.74 22.51
C SER A 188 -1.42 14.31 23.05
N THR A 189 -1.29 14.16 24.35
CA THR A 189 -1.24 12.86 25.01
C THR A 189 -2.57 12.56 25.71
N GLY A 190 -2.98 11.29 25.65
CA GLY A 190 -4.05 10.76 26.51
C GLY A 190 -3.49 10.35 27.87
N THR A 191 -4.38 10.08 28.84
CA THR A 191 -3.95 9.61 30.15
C THR A 191 -3.31 8.21 30.06
N GLN A 192 -2.28 8.00 30.88
CA GLN A 192 -1.70 6.67 31.14
C GLN A 192 -2.31 6.03 32.39
N ASP A 193 -3.09 6.78 33.17
CA ASP A 193 -3.74 6.26 34.37
C ASP A 193 -4.81 5.22 33.99
N GLY A 194 -4.68 4.02 34.54
CA GLY A 194 -5.52 2.87 34.17
C GLY A 194 -5.25 2.30 32.77
N ALA A 195 -4.23 2.76 32.05
CA ALA A 195 -3.91 2.22 30.73
C ALA A 195 -3.50 0.74 30.82
N PRO A 196 -3.89 -0.09 29.84
CA PRO A 196 -3.47 -1.48 29.81
C PRO A 196 -1.96 -1.64 29.65
N ASP A 197 -1.46 -2.83 29.98
CA ASP A 197 -0.06 -3.20 29.74
C ASP A 197 0.35 -3.06 28.27
N ALA A 198 1.62 -2.71 28.09
CA ALA A 198 2.27 -2.56 26.79
C ALA A 198 2.06 -3.78 25.90
N ARG A 199 1.54 -3.54 24.69
CA ARG A 199 1.16 -4.59 23.74
C ARG A 199 1.18 -4.10 22.30
N SER A 200 1.30 -5.03 21.37
CA SER A 200 1.15 -4.81 19.92
C SER A 200 0.26 -5.86 19.29
N ASP A 201 0.01 -5.76 17.99
CA ASP A 201 -0.73 -6.77 17.20
C ASP A 201 -2.19 -6.96 17.65
N PHE A 202 -2.72 -6.04 18.47
CA PHE A 202 -4.13 -5.97 18.87
C PHE A 202 -4.96 -5.30 17.77
N SER A 203 -6.29 -5.39 17.89
CA SER A 203 -7.21 -4.57 17.09
C SER A 203 -7.79 -3.42 17.91
N ALA A 204 -8.07 -2.30 17.26
CA ALA A 204 -8.73 -1.13 17.84
C ALA A 204 -9.97 -0.76 17.04
N THR A 205 -11.08 -0.51 17.72
CA THR A 205 -12.36 -0.16 17.08
C THR A 205 -13.09 0.90 17.92
N ILE A 206 -13.58 1.98 17.31
CA ILE A 206 -14.31 3.03 18.02
C ILE A 206 -15.83 2.83 17.86
N LEU A 207 -16.53 2.72 18.99
CA LEU A 207 -17.99 2.60 19.07
C LEU A 207 -18.69 3.95 18.83
N SER A 208 -19.99 3.91 18.51
CA SER A 208 -20.79 5.11 18.25
C SER A 208 -20.88 6.07 19.45
N ASN A 209 -20.72 5.54 20.66
CA ASN A 209 -20.74 6.30 21.92
C ASN A 209 -19.38 6.93 22.29
N GLY A 210 -18.34 6.76 21.46
CA GLY A 210 -17.02 7.34 21.67
C GLY A 210 -16.05 6.43 22.43
N PHE A 211 -16.44 5.24 22.89
CA PHE A 211 -15.50 4.30 23.46
C PHE A 211 -14.65 3.64 22.37
N ILE A 212 -13.33 3.65 22.55
CA ILE A 212 -12.40 2.85 21.75
C ILE A 212 -12.21 1.52 22.46
N VAL A 213 -12.41 0.42 21.74
CA VAL A 213 -12.29 -0.95 22.25
C VAL A 213 -11.01 -1.57 21.70
N TYR A 214 -10.15 -2.06 22.60
CA TYR A 214 -8.90 -2.74 22.27
C TYR A 214 -9.01 -4.23 22.57
N ILE A 215 -8.74 -5.08 21.58
CA ILE A 215 -8.94 -6.53 21.69
C ILE A 215 -7.66 -7.30 21.32
N GLY A 216 -7.25 -8.21 22.20
CA GLY A 216 -6.13 -9.14 21.97
C GLY A 216 -4.76 -8.46 21.93
N GLY A 217 -3.89 -8.97 21.07
CA GLY A 217 -2.48 -8.57 20.95
C GLY A 217 -1.54 -9.34 21.85
N SER A 218 -0.24 -9.12 21.69
CA SER A 218 0.84 -9.73 22.48
C SER A 218 1.49 -8.70 23.39
N ASN A 219 1.77 -9.11 24.63
CA ASN A 219 2.43 -8.28 25.64
C ASN A 219 3.96 -8.47 25.66
N ILE A 220 4.63 -7.75 26.56
CA ILE A 220 6.10 -7.81 26.79
C ILE A 220 6.66 -9.21 27.06
N ASN A 221 5.83 -10.15 27.53
CA ASN A 221 6.23 -11.52 27.83
C ASN A 221 5.95 -12.48 26.65
N ASN A 222 5.67 -11.93 25.45
CA ASN A 222 5.22 -12.68 24.28
C ASN A 222 3.98 -13.54 24.54
N ARG A 223 3.13 -13.13 25.49
CA ARG A 223 1.85 -13.79 25.79
C ARG A 223 0.73 -13.01 25.12
N TYR A 224 -0.18 -13.75 24.48
CA TYR A 224 -1.39 -13.15 23.95
C TYR A 224 -2.37 -12.81 25.07
N VAL A 225 -2.94 -11.61 24.98
CA VAL A 225 -3.93 -11.12 25.95
C VAL A 225 -5.22 -11.95 25.81
N PRO A 226 -5.82 -12.41 26.92
CA PRO A 226 -7.11 -13.10 26.89
C PRO A 226 -8.19 -12.29 26.19
N MET A 227 -8.99 -12.93 25.32
CA MET A 227 -10.05 -12.24 24.57
C MET A 227 -11.24 -11.84 25.46
N SER A 228 -11.32 -12.36 26.69
CA SER A 228 -12.29 -11.90 27.69
C SER A 228 -11.91 -10.54 28.28
N GLN A 229 -10.62 -10.17 28.29
CA GLN A 229 -10.17 -8.88 28.78
C GLN A 229 -10.35 -7.82 27.70
N ILE A 230 -11.30 -6.91 27.91
CA ILE A 230 -11.62 -5.82 26.99
C ILE A 230 -11.20 -4.50 27.65
N ASN A 231 -10.10 -3.94 27.17
CA ASN A 231 -9.67 -2.61 27.58
C ASN A 231 -10.32 -1.56 26.68
N MET A 232 -10.86 -0.50 27.29
CA MET A 232 -11.57 0.55 26.58
C MET A 232 -11.04 1.93 26.97
N TYR A 233 -11.07 2.88 26.03
CA TYR A 233 -10.77 4.28 26.28
C TYR A 233 -11.99 5.14 25.96
N ASP A 234 -12.51 5.88 26.94
CA ASP A 234 -13.59 6.85 26.74
C ASP A 234 -12.99 8.16 26.20
N THR A 235 -13.30 8.51 24.96
CA THR A 235 -12.83 9.74 24.33
C THR A 235 -13.45 11.00 24.93
N ASN A 236 -14.61 10.89 25.60
CA ASN A 236 -15.29 12.03 26.21
C ASN A 236 -14.69 12.39 27.57
N SER A 237 -14.43 11.38 28.40
CA SER A 237 -13.85 11.58 29.74
C SER A 237 -12.32 11.48 29.76
N ALA A 238 -11.70 11.08 28.64
CA ALA A 238 -10.28 10.81 28.52
C ALA A 238 -9.77 9.83 29.60
N ALA A 239 -10.48 8.71 29.78
CA ALA A 239 -10.20 7.73 30.82
C ALA A 239 -10.26 6.29 30.30
N TRP A 240 -9.45 5.42 30.89
CA TRP A 240 -9.47 3.98 30.62
C TRP A 240 -10.54 3.28 31.46
N VAL A 241 -11.16 2.27 30.86
CA VAL A 241 -12.17 1.41 31.47
C VAL A 241 -11.89 -0.04 31.09
N ASP A 242 -11.88 -0.92 32.09
CA ASP A 242 -11.75 -2.35 31.87
C ASP A 242 -13.10 -3.05 31.95
N LYS A 243 -13.35 -3.97 31.02
CA LYS A 243 -14.49 -4.88 31.02
C LYS A 243 -14.03 -6.32 30.85
N GLU A 244 -14.72 -7.21 31.54
CA GLU A 244 -14.62 -8.65 31.31
C GLU A 244 -15.79 -9.09 30.43
N ALA A 245 -15.49 -9.53 29.20
CA ALA A 245 -16.46 -10.11 28.29
C ALA A 245 -16.77 -11.56 28.65
N THR A 246 -18.00 -11.97 28.38
CA THR A 246 -18.50 -13.32 28.68
C THR A 246 -18.91 -14.06 27.41
N GLY A 247 -19.45 -15.28 27.52
CA GLY A 247 -19.94 -16.05 26.38
C GLY A 247 -18.90 -16.98 25.77
N GLU A 248 -18.96 -17.19 24.46
CA GLU A 248 -18.08 -18.10 23.72
C GLU A 248 -16.75 -17.41 23.39
N ILE A 249 -15.91 -17.22 24.41
CA ILE A 249 -14.67 -16.46 24.30
C ILE A 249 -13.70 -17.15 23.29
N PRO A 250 -13.26 -16.46 22.22
CA PRO A 250 -12.32 -17.01 21.25
C PRO A 250 -10.90 -17.14 21.82
N SER A 251 -10.03 -17.92 21.17
CA SER A 251 -8.63 -18.04 21.60
C SER A 251 -7.90 -16.67 21.59
N PRO A 252 -7.02 -16.40 22.58
CA PRO A 252 -6.09 -15.26 22.55
C PRO A 252 -5.35 -15.18 21.22
N ARG A 253 -5.21 -13.97 20.64
CA ARG A 253 -4.64 -13.82 19.29
C ARG A 253 -4.08 -12.42 19.04
N GLY A 254 -3.20 -12.31 18.04
CA GLY A 254 -2.75 -11.05 17.47
C GLY A 254 -2.68 -11.11 15.94
N GLY A 255 -2.55 -9.94 15.31
CA GLY A 255 -2.57 -9.80 13.85
C GLY A 255 -3.91 -10.15 13.21
N HIS A 256 -4.99 -10.12 13.99
CA HIS A 256 -6.37 -10.24 13.51
C HIS A 256 -6.89 -8.86 13.09
N SER A 257 -7.90 -8.83 12.23
CA SER A 257 -8.61 -7.59 11.93
C SER A 257 -9.92 -7.51 12.72
N ALA A 258 -10.45 -6.29 12.87
CA ALA A 258 -11.74 -6.03 13.46
C ALA A 258 -12.51 -4.95 12.67
N VAL A 259 -13.83 -5.09 12.60
CA VAL A 259 -14.73 -4.06 12.05
C VAL A 259 -15.94 -3.86 12.96
N LEU A 260 -16.45 -2.62 13.01
CA LEU A 260 -17.69 -2.28 13.73
C LEU A 260 -18.88 -2.28 12.77
N THR A 261 -19.89 -3.09 13.04
CA THR A 261 -21.18 -3.06 12.32
C THR A 261 -22.07 -1.91 12.76
N SER A 262 -23.03 -1.55 11.92
CA SER A 262 -24.03 -0.50 12.20
C SER A 262 -24.92 -0.79 13.42
N ASP A 263 -25.00 -2.04 13.86
CA ASP A 263 -25.69 -2.49 15.07
C ASP A 263 -24.75 -2.73 16.25
N GLU A 264 -23.59 -2.05 16.27
CA GLU A 264 -22.62 -2.02 17.38
C GLU A 264 -22.02 -3.39 17.75
N ARG A 265 -21.89 -4.31 16.79
CA ARG A 265 -21.12 -5.54 16.98
C ARG A 265 -19.71 -5.34 16.44
N ILE A 266 -18.71 -5.81 17.18
CA ILE A 266 -17.35 -5.91 16.68
C ILE A 266 -17.16 -7.32 16.11
N ILE A 267 -16.87 -7.41 14.82
CA ILE A 267 -16.55 -8.67 14.14
C ILE A 267 -15.04 -8.75 14.03
N ILE A 268 -14.45 -9.83 14.57
CA ILE A 268 -13.02 -10.11 14.41
C ILE A 268 -12.81 -11.28 13.44
N TYR A 269 -11.73 -11.20 12.65
CA TYR A 269 -11.35 -12.28 11.75
C TYR A 269 -9.86 -12.62 11.79
N GLY A 270 -9.55 -13.91 11.76
CA GLY A 270 -8.21 -14.47 11.65
C GLY A 270 -7.32 -14.20 12.85
N GLY A 271 -6.01 -14.10 12.60
CA GLY A 271 -4.95 -13.92 13.58
C GLY A 271 -4.17 -15.20 13.91
N ALA A 272 -3.15 -15.05 14.75
CA ALA A 272 -2.28 -16.14 15.20
C ALA A 272 -2.22 -16.20 16.74
N VAL A 273 -2.04 -17.40 17.28
CA VAL A 273 -1.91 -17.68 18.74
C VAL A 273 -0.48 -17.97 19.18
N SER A 274 0.43 -18.24 18.26
CA SER A 274 1.87 -18.42 18.54
C SER A 274 2.69 -18.39 17.25
N ILE A 275 3.98 -18.09 17.40
CA ILE A 275 5.00 -18.31 16.38
C ILE A 275 5.99 -19.29 17.01
N SER A 276 6.21 -20.41 16.33
CA SER A 276 7.16 -21.43 16.76
C SER A 276 8.60 -21.04 16.36
N ALA A 277 9.59 -21.71 16.95
CA ALA A 277 11.01 -21.38 16.76
C ALA A 277 11.48 -21.50 15.30
N ASP A 278 10.81 -22.30 14.47
CA ASP A 278 11.07 -22.43 13.03
C ASP A 278 10.30 -21.39 12.18
N GLY A 279 9.69 -20.39 12.83
CA GLY A 279 8.96 -19.31 12.18
C GLY A 279 7.54 -19.68 11.74
N LYS A 280 7.02 -20.87 12.08
CA LYS A 280 5.65 -21.24 11.74
C LYS A 280 4.64 -20.63 12.67
N TYR A 281 3.57 -20.12 12.08
CA TYR A 281 2.43 -19.55 12.79
C TYR A 281 1.45 -20.66 13.18
N THR A 282 0.90 -20.57 14.39
CA THR A 282 -0.30 -21.31 14.77
C THR A 282 -1.50 -20.40 14.58
N ALA A 283 -2.42 -20.79 13.71
CA ALA A 283 -3.64 -20.04 13.46
C ALA A 283 -4.53 -19.96 14.71
N SER A 284 -5.26 -18.86 14.83
CA SER A 284 -6.27 -18.71 15.87
C SER A 284 -7.51 -19.59 15.64
N SER A 285 -8.30 -19.85 16.68
CA SER A 285 -9.57 -20.57 16.55
C SER A 285 -10.63 -20.03 17.52
N PRO A 286 -11.89 -19.82 17.06
CA PRO A 286 -12.32 -19.85 15.66
C PRO A 286 -11.72 -18.68 14.88
N ASP A 287 -11.71 -18.74 13.55
CA ASP A 287 -11.25 -17.60 12.74
C ASP A 287 -12.23 -16.42 12.81
N LEU A 288 -13.53 -16.67 12.92
CA LEU A 288 -14.58 -15.66 13.05
C LEU A 288 -15.14 -15.67 14.47
N ALA A 289 -15.15 -14.51 15.13
CA ALA A 289 -15.84 -14.31 16.40
C ALA A 289 -16.46 -12.91 16.46
N ILE A 290 -17.53 -12.76 17.24
CA ILE A 290 -18.26 -11.50 17.33
C ILE A 290 -18.47 -11.13 18.78
N LEU A 291 -18.11 -9.88 19.09
CA LEU A 291 -18.36 -9.24 20.37
C LEU A 291 -19.60 -8.35 20.24
N ASP A 292 -20.67 -8.73 20.91
CA ASP A 292 -21.84 -7.88 21.07
C ASP A 292 -21.56 -6.83 22.15
N THR A 293 -21.52 -5.56 21.75
CA THR A 293 -21.22 -4.44 22.64
C THR A 293 -22.47 -3.71 23.15
N THR A 294 -23.66 -4.16 22.74
CA THR A 294 -24.94 -3.54 23.12
C THR A 294 -25.39 -3.91 24.54
N ASN A 295 -24.88 -5.02 25.06
CA ASN A 295 -25.17 -5.49 26.40
C ASN A 295 -24.27 -4.80 27.44
N ASN A 296 -24.77 -4.67 28.68
CA ASN A 296 -24.02 -4.06 29.78
C ASN A 296 -22.65 -4.74 30.00
N ASN A 297 -22.65 -6.07 29.93
CA ASN A 297 -21.45 -6.89 29.80
C ASN A 297 -21.33 -7.29 28.33
N PHE A 298 -20.17 -7.08 27.73
CA PHE A 298 -19.94 -7.51 26.36
C PHE A 298 -19.98 -9.04 26.26
N VAL A 299 -20.55 -9.57 25.18
CA VAL A 299 -20.76 -11.02 25.02
C VAL A 299 -20.17 -11.51 23.70
N TRP A 300 -19.26 -12.46 23.79
CA TRP A 300 -18.70 -13.17 22.66
C TRP A 300 -19.63 -14.27 22.14
N SER A 301 -19.65 -14.42 20.83
CA SER A 301 -20.27 -15.52 20.10
C SER A 301 -19.34 -16.03 18.99
N GLN A 302 -19.46 -17.33 18.66
CA GLN A 302 -18.67 -18.00 17.63
C GLN A 302 -19.56 -18.63 16.55
N PRO A 303 -20.28 -17.81 15.76
CA PRO A 303 -21.17 -18.34 14.75
C PRO A 303 -20.38 -19.02 13.63
N LYS A 304 -20.98 -20.07 13.09
CA LYS A 304 -20.48 -20.73 11.89
C LYS A 304 -20.97 -19.97 10.67
N ALA A 305 -20.05 -19.27 10.01
CA ALA A 305 -20.36 -18.65 8.73
C ALA A 305 -20.60 -19.71 7.66
N SER A 306 -21.62 -19.49 6.82
CA SER A 306 -21.89 -20.30 5.64
C SER A 306 -21.02 -19.86 4.44
N GLY A 307 -21.00 -20.65 3.36
CA GLY A 307 -20.16 -20.39 2.20
C GLY A 307 -18.73 -20.91 2.35
N THR A 308 -17.84 -20.50 1.46
CA THR A 308 -16.43 -20.91 1.49
C THR A 308 -15.64 -19.93 2.33
N ALA A 309 -15.26 -20.34 3.54
CA ALA A 309 -14.42 -19.52 4.41
C ALA A 309 -13.04 -19.26 3.76
N PRO A 310 -12.47 -18.05 3.95
CA PRO A 310 -11.08 -17.78 3.60
C PRO A 310 -10.13 -18.70 4.34
N PRO A 311 -8.88 -18.82 3.89
CA PRO A 311 -7.88 -19.56 4.62
C PRO A 311 -7.54 -18.86 5.95
N GLN A 312 -6.98 -19.63 6.88
CA GLN A 312 -6.48 -19.08 8.15
C GLN A 312 -5.40 -18.03 7.89
N ILE A 313 -5.71 -16.77 8.20
CA ILE A 313 -4.94 -15.61 7.74
C ILE A 313 -4.66 -14.63 8.89
N ALA A 314 -3.46 -14.05 8.90
CA ALA A 314 -3.03 -13.05 9.87
C ALA A 314 -2.39 -11.87 9.15
N TYR A 315 -2.29 -10.71 9.81
CA TYR A 315 -1.73 -9.48 9.25
C TYR A 315 -2.37 -9.05 7.92
N HIS A 316 -3.65 -9.36 7.75
CA HIS A 316 -4.50 -8.80 6.71
C HIS A 316 -5.10 -7.48 7.19
N SER A 317 -5.72 -6.74 6.29
CA SER A 317 -6.57 -5.61 6.66
C SER A 317 -8.04 -5.93 6.42
N ALA A 318 -8.91 -5.25 7.16
CA ALA A 318 -10.35 -5.33 6.91
C ALA A 318 -11.01 -3.95 6.98
N SER A 319 -12.11 -3.81 6.25
CA SER A 319 -12.96 -2.61 6.29
C SER A 319 -14.42 -3.02 6.14
N LEU A 320 -15.31 -2.35 6.86
CA LEU A 320 -16.74 -2.52 6.65
C LEU A 320 -17.21 -1.63 5.49
N VAL A 321 -17.83 -2.24 4.49
CA VAL A 321 -18.44 -1.59 3.33
C VAL A 321 -19.91 -1.98 3.29
N GLY A 322 -20.80 -1.06 3.65
CA GLY A 322 -22.20 -1.40 3.87
C GLY A 322 -22.33 -2.49 4.94
N ASP A 323 -22.98 -3.60 4.62
CA ASP A 323 -23.12 -4.76 5.51
C ASP A 323 -22.03 -5.83 5.29
N TYR A 324 -20.94 -5.50 4.60
CA TYR A 324 -19.91 -6.46 4.22
C TYR A 324 -18.57 -6.14 4.87
N MET A 325 -18.02 -7.10 5.60
CA MET A 325 -16.62 -7.04 6.01
C MET A 325 -15.76 -7.49 4.84
N ILE A 326 -14.98 -6.56 4.29
CA ILE A 326 -14.02 -6.81 3.22
C ILE A 326 -12.66 -7.09 3.84
N VAL A 327 -12.19 -8.33 3.73
CA VAL A 327 -10.87 -8.80 4.18
C VAL A 327 -9.94 -8.83 2.99
N SER A 328 -8.79 -8.16 3.07
CA SER A 328 -7.87 -8.02 1.93
C SER A 328 -6.44 -8.44 2.29
N PHE A 329 -5.85 -9.25 1.41
CA PHE A 329 -4.49 -9.76 1.53
C PHE A 329 -4.25 -10.48 2.85
N GLY A 330 -2.98 -10.65 3.25
CA GLY A 330 -2.56 -11.20 4.53
C GLY A 330 -1.64 -12.40 4.41
N ASN A 331 -1.07 -12.81 5.53
CA ASN A 331 -0.23 -13.99 5.63
C ASN A 331 -1.12 -15.21 5.84
N ILE A 332 -1.23 -16.05 4.82
CA ILE A 332 -1.85 -17.36 4.93
C ILE A 332 -0.94 -18.22 5.78
N THR A 333 -1.47 -18.68 6.91
CA THR A 333 -0.75 -19.45 7.91
C THR A 333 0.07 -20.57 7.27
N ASN A 334 1.41 -20.44 7.33
CA ASN A 334 2.39 -21.38 6.80
C ASN A 334 2.33 -21.63 5.28
N LYS A 335 1.69 -20.74 4.50
CA LYS A 335 1.58 -20.83 3.02
C LYS A 335 2.01 -19.57 2.26
N GLY A 336 2.36 -18.49 2.97
CA GLY A 336 2.86 -17.24 2.36
C GLY A 336 1.78 -16.17 2.24
N SER A 337 2.03 -15.14 1.44
CA SER A 337 1.13 -13.99 1.29
C SER A 337 -0.06 -14.30 0.38
N SER A 338 -1.25 -13.80 0.73
CA SER A 338 -2.46 -13.85 -0.08
C SER A 338 -2.58 -12.62 -0.98
N PRO A 339 -2.96 -12.78 -2.27
CA PRO A 339 -3.42 -11.67 -3.12
C PRO A 339 -4.94 -11.41 -3.01
N ASP A 340 -5.67 -12.27 -2.31
CA ASP A 340 -7.13 -12.34 -2.43
C ASP A 340 -7.85 -11.28 -1.59
N VAL A 341 -9.08 -11.00 -2.00
CA VAL A 341 -10.07 -10.23 -1.25
C VAL A 341 -11.27 -11.12 -0.97
N TYR A 342 -11.70 -11.16 0.28
CA TYR A 342 -12.85 -11.93 0.74
C TYR A 342 -13.92 -11.00 1.31
N ALA A 343 -15.18 -11.33 1.08
CA ALA A 343 -16.31 -10.57 1.61
C ALA A 343 -17.17 -11.47 2.51
N LEU A 344 -17.37 -11.02 3.76
CA LEU A 344 -18.31 -11.63 4.69
C LEU A 344 -19.57 -10.76 4.74
N ASP A 345 -20.71 -11.32 4.33
CA ASP A 345 -22.02 -10.73 4.59
C ASP A 345 -22.31 -10.78 6.09
N THR A 346 -22.55 -9.62 6.70
CA THR A 346 -22.79 -9.47 8.15
C THR A 346 -24.26 -9.22 8.49
N LYS A 347 -25.12 -9.16 7.45
CA LYS A 347 -26.55 -8.86 7.56
C LYS A 347 -27.27 -9.96 8.32
N ASP A 348 -28.14 -9.56 9.24
CA ASP A 348 -29.02 -10.43 10.03
C ASP A 348 -28.33 -11.47 10.93
N LYS A 349 -27.03 -11.31 11.23
CA LYS A 349 -26.24 -12.27 12.03
C LYS A 349 -26.14 -13.68 11.40
N GLY A 350 -26.49 -13.82 10.13
CA GLY A 350 -26.47 -15.08 9.37
C GLY A 350 -25.12 -15.42 8.73
N TYR A 351 -24.13 -14.54 8.88
CA TYR A 351 -22.72 -14.59 8.42
C TYR A 351 -22.45 -15.52 7.23
N LYS A 352 -22.21 -14.94 6.05
CA LYS A 352 -21.98 -15.73 4.84
C LYS A 352 -20.78 -15.23 4.06
N TRP A 353 -19.81 -16.10 3.82
CA TRP A 353 -18.70 -15.82 2.92
C TRP A 353 -19.17 -15.84 1.47
N ILE A 354 -18.81 -14.80 0.75
CA ILE A 354 -19.15 -14.61 -0.66
C ILE A 354 -17.91 -14.97 -1.49
N THR A 355 -17.90 -16.21 -2.01
CA THR A 355 -16.76 -16.83 -2.72
C THR A 355 -16.46 -16.20 -4.10
N SER A 356 -17.37 -15.40 -4.62
CA SER A 356 -17.20 -14.57 -5.80
C SER A 356 -17.96 -13.29 -5.52
N ILE A 357 -17.35 -12.10 -5.66
CA ILE A 357 -18.08 -10.83 -5.59
C ILE A 357 -19.03 -10.78 -6.78
N ASN A 358 -20.14 -11.51 -6.66
CA ASN A 358 -21.24 -11.49 -7.59
C ASN A 358 -22.12 -10.36 -7.11
N THR A 359 -22.04 -9.28 -7.87
CA THR A 359 -22.36 -7.90 -7.50
C THR A 359 -23.86 -7.64 -7.26
N ASN A 360 -24.70 -8.69 -7.22
CA ASN A 360 -26.14 -8.59 -7.05
C ASN A 360 -26.64 -8.54 -5.59
N THR A 361 -25.74 -8.48 -4.60
CA THR A 361 -26.14 -8.54 -3.17
C THR A 361 -25.80 -7.29 -2.35
N LEU A 362 -24.98 -6.38 -2.88
CA LEU A 362 -24.61 -5.14 -2.19
C LEU A 362 -25.69 -4.05 -2.36
N PRO A 363 -26.29 -3.52 -1.27
CA PRO A 363 -27.27 -2.44 -1.38
C PRO A 363 -26.59 -1.12 -1.78
N GLY A 364 -27.02 -0.56 -2.90
CA GLY A 364 -26.53 0.73 -3.40
C GLY A 364 -26.84 1.89 -2.45
N THR A 365 -25.82 2.71 -2.20
CA THR A 365 -26.02 4.03 -1.60
C THR A 365 -26.68 4.95 -2.64
N ASN A 366 -27.81 5.55 -2.26
CA ASN A 366 -28.51 6.53 -3.08
C ASN A 366 -27.58 7.71 -3.39
N SER A 367 -27.02 7.75 -4.59
CA SER A 367 -26.32 8.92 -5.13
C SER A 367 -27.11 9.51 -6.29
N GLY A 368 -27.34 10.82 -6.20
CA GLY A 368 -28.01 11.60 -7.23
C GLY A 368 -27.32 11.47 -8.58
N LYS A 369 -28.13 11.47 -9.64
CA LYS A 369 -27.73 11.35 -11.05
C LYS A 369 -26.47 12.17 -11.37
N SER A 370 -25.33 11.50 -11.49
CA SER A 370 -24.18 12.02 -12.24
C SER A 370 -24.33 11.58 -13.69
N SER A 371 -24.49 12.56 -14.58
CA SER A 371 -24.64 12.36 -16.02
C SER A 371 -23.35 11.83 -16.66
N ASN A 372 -23.45 10.75 -17.44
CA ASN A 372 -22.39 10.17 -18.27
C ASN A 372 -22.02 11.06 -19.47
N VAL A 373 -21.52 12.28 -19.22
CA VAL A 373 -21.12 13.21 -20.29
C VAL A 373 -19.74 12.85 -20.87
N GLY A 374 -18.88 12.17 -20.10
CA GLY A 374 -17.52 11.82 -20.55
C GLY A 374 -17.45 10.67 -21.57
N LEU A 375 -18.32 9.66 -21.48
CA LEU A 375 -18.26 8.47 -22.34
C LEU A 375 -18.94 8.69 -23.72
N ILE A 376 -19.93 9.59 -23.78
CA ILE A 376 -20.69 9.87 -25.00
C ILE A 376 -19.95 10.89 -25.89
N ALA A 377 -19.13 11.77 -25.31
CA ALA A 377 -18.36 12.76 -26.07
C ALA A 377 -17.22 12.12 -26.90
N GLY A 378 -16.52 11.12 -26.35
CA GLY A 378 -15.39 10.46 -27.04
C GLY A 378 -15.79 9.64 -28.26
N LEU A 379 -16.88 8.86 -28.15
CA LEU A 379 -17.37 8.02 -29.25
C LEU A 379 -18.04 8.82 -30.37
N SER A 380 -18.68 9.94 -30.03
CA SER A 380 -19.33 10.81 -31.01
C SER A 380 -18.31 11.59 -31.85
N VAL A 381 -17.26 12.12 -31.22
CA VAL A 381 -16.23 12.90 -31.93
C VAL A 381 -15.36 12.01 -32.81
N GLY A 382 -14.99 10.81 -32.34
CA GLY A 382 -14.24 9.84 -33.14
C GLY A 382 -15.00 9.38 -34.39
N GLY A 383 -16.30 9.07 -34.25
CA GLY A 383 -17.15 8.67 -35.38
C GLY A 383 -17.34 9.77 -36.41
N ILE A 384 -17.52 11.02 -35.97
CA ILE A 384 -17.70 12.18 -36.85
C ILE A 384 -16.40 12.47 -37.65
N VAL A 385 -15.23 12.38 -37.02
CA VAL A 385 -13.94 12.57 -37.72
C VAL A 385 -13.74 11.50 -38.79
N VAL A 386 -14.06 10.24 -38.51
CA VAL A 386 -13.98 9.14 -39.49
C VAL A 386 -14.94 9.37 -40.66
N LEU A 387 -16.17 9.81 -40.40
CA LEU A 387 -17.14 10.11 -41.46
C LEU A 387 -16.74 11.32 -42.32
N ILE A 388 -16.16 12.37 -41.72
CA ILE A 388 -15.65 13.53 -42.46
C ILE A 388 -14.47 13.13 -43.35
N LEU A 389 -13.56 12.29 -42.87
CA LEU A 389 -12.42 11.81 -43.65
C LEU A 389 -12.86 10.90 -44.81
N LEU A 390 -13.83 10.01 -44.58
CA LEU A 390 -14.41 9.17 -45.63
C LEU A 390 -15.18 9.99 -46.67
N GLY A 391 -16.00 10.94 -46.23
CA GLY A 391 -16.74 11.85 -47.10
C GLY A 391 -15.83 12.76 -47.93
N GLY A 392 -14.80 13.33 -47.29
CA GLY A 392 -13.80 14.17 -47.96
C GLY A 392 -12.97 13.38 -48.99
N GLY A 393 -12.58 12.14 -48.66
CA GLY A 393 -11.88 11.24 -49.57
C GLY A 393 -12.71 10.86 -50.80
N LEU A 394 -13.99 10.50 -50.59
CA LEU A 394 -14.93 10.20 -51.67
C LEU A 394 -15.20 11.41 -52.57
N PHE A 395 -15.36 12.60 -51.99
CA PHE A 395 -15.55 13.84 -52.75
C PHE A 395 -14.32 14.21 -53.59
N TRP A 396 -13.12 14.10 -53.01
CA TRP A 396 -11.87 14.33 -53.74
C TRP A 396 -11.69 13.35 -54.89
N PHE A 397 -11.99 12.06 -54.67
CA PHE A 397 -11.94 11.04 -55.71
C PHE A 397 -12.94 11.31 -56.84
N TYR A 398 -14.18 11.71 -56.49
CA TYR A 398 -15.21 12.05 -57.48
C TYR A 398 -14.84 13.31 -58.29
N ARG A 399 -14.28 14.33 -57.63
CA ARG A 399 -13.80 15.55 -58.30
C ARG A 399 -12.67 15.26 -59.29
N ASN A 400 -11.69 14.46 -58.88
CA ASN A 400 -10.55 14.14 -59.74
C ASN A 400 -10.91 13.18 -60.88
N LYS A 401 -11.96 12.36 -60.72
CA LYS A 401 -12.49 11.56 -61.83
C LYS A 401 -13.07 12.42 -62.95
N LYS A 402 -13.80 13.50 -62.60
CA LYS A 402 -14.36 14.43 -63.62
C LYS A 402 -13.30 15.22 -64.38
N VAL A 403 -12.16 15.51 -63.78
CA VAL A 403 -11.06 16.22 -64.45
C VAL A 403 -10.33 15.35 -65.48
N MET A 404 -10.43 14.01 -65.37
CA MET A 404 -9.79 13.07 -66.30
C MET A 404 -10.65 12.72 -67.54
N GLU A 405 -11.93 13.13 -67.58
CA GLU A 405 -12.82 12.89 -68.73
C GLU A 405 -12.91 14.08 -69.71
N GLU A 406 -12.26 15.21 -69.44
CA GLU A 406 -12.41 16.44 -70.24
C GLU A 406 -11.15 16.86 -71.03
N VAL A 407 -10.18 15.95 -71.23
CA VAL A 407 -9.01 16.22 -72.09
C VAL A 407 -8.84 15.11 -73.12
N ILE A 408 -9.75 15.08 -74.10
CA ILE A 408 -9.50 14.51 -75.42
C ILE A 408 -9.88 15.56 -76.45
N GLU A 409 -8.89 16.31 -76.94
CA GLU A 409 -8.93 16.91 -78.27
C GLU A 409 -7.57 16.70 -78.96
N THR A 410 -7.63 16.17 -80.19
CA THR A 410 -6.58 16.06 -81.21
C THR A 410 -7.19 16.59 -82.52
N PRO A 411 -6.44 16.90 -83.61
CA PRO A 411 -5.00 17.16 -83.78
C PRO A 411 -4.70 18.44 -84.61
N GLY A 412 -3.42 18.80 -84.78
CA GLY A 412 -2.98 19.73 -85.82
C GLY A 412 -1.45 19.75 -85.98
N GLU A 413 -0.96 19.17 -87.07
CA GLU A 413 0.42 19.31 -87.57
C GLU A 413 0.70 20.76 -87.99
N PHE A 414 1.92 21.27 -87.73
CA PHE A 414 2.74 21.95 -88.74
C PHE A 414 4.20 22.08 -88.27
N THR A 415 5.07 22.13 -89.26
CA THR A 415 6.52 21.90 -89.27
C THR A 415 7.40 23.11 -88.90
N ASP A 416 8.63 22.76 -88.54
CA ASP A 416 9.92 23.37 -88.92
C ASP A 416 10.53 24.60 -88.22
N ALA A 417 11.87 24.50 -88.20
CA ALA A 417 12.89 25.54 -88.11
C ALA A 417 13.24 26.16 -86.74
N GLY A 418 14.50 25.91 -86.34
CA GLY A 418 15.07 26.29 -85.05
C GLY A 418 15.51 27.75 -84.91
N PHE A 419 16.00 28.10 -83.72
CA PHE A 419 17.13 29.02 -83.56
C PHE A 419 17.69 28.98 -82.12
N ASN A 420 18.87 28.39 -82.00
CA ASN A 420 20.06 28.91 -81.30
C ASN A 420 20.00 29.61 -79.91
N ARG A 421 20.95 29.14 -79.08
CA ARG A 421 21.80 29.84 -78.07
C ARG A 421 21.14 30.15 -76.71
N ARG A 422 21.77 29.90 -75.55
CA ARG A 422 23.19 29.85 -75.12
C ARG A 422 23.35 28.73 -74.05
N TYR A 423 24.41 27.90 -74.07
CA TYR A 423 25.75 28.08 -73.44
C TYR A 423 25.62 28.47 -71.95
N GLU A 424 26.12 27.71 -70.96
CA GLU A 424 27.46 27.09 -70.86
C GLU A 424 27.49 25.70 -70.18
N SER A 425 28.55 24.97 -70.56
CA SER A 425 29.06 23.65 -70.12
C SER A 425 29.47 23.58 -68.65
N MET A 426 29.21 22.50 -67.91
CA MET A 426 29.87 21.16 -67.89
C MET A 426 31.31 21.12 -67.33
N ASN A 427 31.39 20.42 -66.20
CA ASN A 427 32.32 19.33 -65.85
C ASN A 427 33.81 19.57 -65.52
N SER A 428 34.23 18.72 -64.56
CA SER A 428 35.55 18.12 -64.39
C SER A 428 36.58 19.04 -63.70
N ALA A 429 37.53 18.59 -62.89
CA ALA A 429 38.08 17.27 -62.60
C ALA A 429 39.00 17.44 -61.35
N THR A 430 39.02 16.51 -60.39
CA THR A 430 40.13 15.55 -60.17
C THR A 430 41.23 15.99 -59.17
N THR A 431 41.26 15.26 -58.04
CA THR A 431 42.39 14.58 -57.36
C THR A 431 43.72 15.29 -57.08
N SER A 432 44.16 15.19 -55.81
CA SER A 432 45.47 14.63 -55.35
C SER A 432 45.96 15.33 -54.07
N GLN A 433 45.90 14.73 -52.87
CA GLN A 433 46.84 13.78 -52.23
C GLN A 433 48.07 14.41 -51.52
N ILE A 434 48.33 13.89 -50.31
CA ILE A 434 49.62 13.68 -49.59
C ILE A 434 50.05 14.65 -48.45
N SER A 435 50.02 14.06 -47.24
CA SER A 435 50.91 14.09 -46.06
C SER A 435 51.66 15.35 -45.58
N HIS A 436 51.71 15.56 -44.27
CA HIS A 436 52.92 15.29 -43.46
C HIS A 436 52.67 15.39 -41.94
N ASP A 437 53.27 14.44 -41.21
CA ASP A 437 53.63 14.46 -39.79
C ASP A 437 54.29 15.78 -39.35
N PHE A 438 54.13 16.19 -38.08
CA PHE A 438 55.16 15.97 -37.04
C PHE A 438 54.77 16.55 -35.68
N SER A 439 55.30 15.86 -34.68
CA SER A 439 55.13 15.89 -33.23
C SER A 439 55.91 16.97 -32.46
N ARG A 440 55.68 16.97 -31.12
CA ARG A 440 56.55 17.41 -29.97
C ARG A 440 56.45 18.89 -29.60
N HIS A 441 56.50 19.33 -28.33
CA HIS A 441 57.07 18.82 -27.05
C HIS A 441 56.29 19.43 -25.86
N SER A 442 56.02 18.73 -24.74
CA SER A 442 56.83 18.59 -23.49
C SER A 442 57.11 19.94 -22.79
N THR A 443 57.12 20.17 -21.47
CA THR A 443 57.39 19.41 -20.22
C THR A 443 57.15 20.44 -19.07
N SER A 444 56.81 20.09 -17.81
CA SER A 444 57.78 19.67 -16.78
C SER A 444 57.08 19.27 -15.47
N ALA A 445 57.72 18.36 -14.76
CA ALA A 445 57.34 17.74 -13.48
C ALA A 445 58.17 18.27 -12.28
N ASN A 446 57.94 17.65 -11.11
CA ASN A 446 58.80 17.46 -9.90
C ASN A 446 58.35 18.23 -8.63
N THR A 447 58.38 17.73 -7.38
CA THR A 447 58.85 16.48 -6.71
C THR A 447 58.56 16.58 -5.18
N GLU A 448 58.36 15.44 -4.49
CA GLU A 448 58.85 15.03 -3.12
C GLU A 448 58.57 15.93 -1.86
N SER A 449 58.50 15.51 -0.58
CA SER A 449 58.59 14.27 0.22
C SER A 449 58.21 14.56 1.72
N ASP A 450 57.96 13.48 2.49
CA ASP A 450 57.61 13.19 3.92
C ASP A 450 58.49 13.85 5.07
N PRO A 451 58.47 13.57 6.42
CA PRO A 451 57.55 12.88 7.39
C PRO A 451 57.33 13.48 8.83
N SER A 452 56.45 12.79 9.60
CA SER A 452 56.49 12.43 11.05
C SER A 452 56.09 13.39 12.20
N ARG A 453 55.16 12.92 13.07
CA ARG A 453 55.41 12.68 14.52
C ARG A 453 54.24 11.97 15.24
N GLU A 454 54.57 10.89 15.94
CA GLU A 454 53.77 10.11 16.90
C GLU A 454 53.53 10.86 18.23
N PHE A 455 52.49 10.47 19.00
CA PHE A 455 52.59 10.12 20.44
C PHE A 455 51.24 9.58 20.97
N HIS A 456 51.26 8.32 21.43
CA HIS A 456 50.34 7.67 22.40
C HIS A 456 50.99 7.80 23.82
N PRO A 457 50.34 7.54 25.00
CA PRO A 457 49.55 6.32 25.25
C PRO A 457 48.46 6.30 26.36
N SER A 458 47.68 5.20 26.34
CA SER A 458 47.12 4.35 27.41
C SER A 458 46.54 4.93 28.71
N TYR A 459 45.34 4.46 29.09
CA TYR A 459 45.06 3.95 30.45
C TYR A 459 43.97 2.86 30.44
N SER A 460 44.31 1.70 30.98
CA SER A 460 43.44 0.59 31.39
C SER A 460 43.01 0.79 32.83
N HIS A 461 41.83 0.30 33.25
CA HIS A 461 41.55 -0.08 34.65
C HIS A 461 40.56 -1.26 34.70
N ASN A 462 41.04 -2.35 35.29
CA ASN A 462 40.27 -3.50 35.78
C ASN A 462 39.59 -3.13 37.10
N PHE A 463 38.42 -3.72 37.39
CA PHE A 463 38.01 -4.04 38.76
C PHE A 463 37.34 -5.43 38.83
N PRO A 464 37.43 -6.10 39.99
CA PRO A 464 37.36 -7.56 40.12
C PRO A 464 35.97 -8.08 40.52
N VAL A 465 35.78 -9.38 40.30
CA VAL A 465 34.71 -10.21 40.87
C VAL A 465 35.27 -10.98 42.07
N GLN A 466 34.55 -11.02 43.21
CA GLN A 466 34.68 -12.07 44.21
C GLN A 466 33.39 -12.26 45.06
N HIS A 467 32.99 -13.54 45.15
CA HIS A 467 32.06 -14.33 46.00
C HIS A 467 31.73 -13.81 47.42
N ASP A 468 30.65 -14.15 48.16
CA ASP A 468 29.67 -15.27 48.30
C ASP A 468 28.56 -14.84 49.34
N PRO A 469 27.57 -15.63 49.88
CA PRO A 469 27.25 -17.07 49.73
C PRO A 469 25.74 -17.44 49.52
N GLU A 470 25.54 -18.74 49.35
CA GLU A 470 24.35 -19.61 49.39
C GLU A 470 23.11 -19.15 50.20
N ILE A 471 21.92 -19.31 49.57
CA ILE A 471 20.69 -19.76 50.22
C ILE A 471 20.02 -20.77 49.28
N ASP A 472 19.92 -22.02 49.76
CA ASP A 472 19.08 -23.10 49.22
C ASP A 472 17.59 -22.71 49.31
N ASP A 473 16.80 -23.06 48.28
CA ASP A 473 15.56 -23.82 48.48
C ASP A 473 14.97 -24.26 47.12
N ASP A 474 14.62 -25.55 47.10
CA ASP A 474 13.98 -26.36 46.07
C ASP A 474 12.78 -25.71 45.37
N ASP A 475 12.76 -25.76 44.03
CA ASP A 475 11.60 -26.24 43.25
C ASP A 475 11.96 -26.33 41.75
N ASP A 476 12.35 -27.53 41.30
CA ASP A 476 12.66 -27.85 39.92
C ASP A 476 11.44 -27.73 38.99
N LYS A 477 11.40 -26.65 38.19
CA LYS A 477 10.77 -26.66 36.86
C LYS A 477 11.80 -26.25 35.82
N GLU A 478 12.17 -27.20 34.97
CA GLU A 478 13.13 -27.06 33.87
C GLU A 478 12.95 -25.72 33.10
N PHE A 479 13.89 -24.80 33.31
CA PHE A 479 14.08 -23.64 32.46
C PHE A 479 14.82 -24.08 31.19
N ARG A 480 14.11 -24.14 30.07
CA ARG A 480 14.76 -24.29 28.76
C ARG A 480 15.33 -22.94 28.31
N VAL A 481 16.61 -22.73 28.57
CA VAL A 481 17.42 -21.74 27.86
C VAL A 481 17.40 -22.11 26.37
N LEU A 482 17.09 -21.16 25.50
CA LEU A 482 17.10 -21.37 24.05
C LEU A 482 18.50 -21.83 23.60
N PRO A 483 18.60 -22.83 22.70
CA PRO A 483 19.87 -23.24 22.10
C PRO A 483 20.61 -22.05 21.48
N LYS A 484 21.95 -22.06 21.53
CA LYS A 484 22.82 -20.98 21.04
C LYS A 484 22.55 -20.58 19.59
N GLU A 485 21.98 -21.47 18.77
CA GLU A 485 21.64 -21.23 17.37
C GLU A 485 20.42 -20.30 17.19
N LEU A 486 19.70 -19.95 18.26
CA LEU A 486 18.50 -19.11 18.26
C LEU A 486 18.68 -17.77 19.01
N GLN A 487 19.92 -17.43 19.41
CA GLN A 487 20.22 -16.11 19.95
C GLN A 487 20.37 -15.09 18.80
N PRO A 488 19.92 -13.82 18.96
CA PRO A 488 19.89 -12.81 17.89
C PRO A 488 21.24 -12.62 17.17
N GLU A 489 22.34 -12.72 17.93
CA GLU A 489 23.72 -12.61 17.45
C GLU A 489 24.12 -13.73 16.46
N TYR A 490 23.42 -14.87 16.45
CA TYR A 490 23.68 -15.99 15.54
C TYR A 490 22.93 -15.85 14.21
N LEU A 491 21.83 -15.08 14.18
CA LEU A 491 21.03 -14.83 12.98
C LEU A 491 21.68 -13.77 12.07
N GLU A 492 22.42 -12.81 12.62
CA GLU A 492 23.17 -11.80 11.84
C GLU A 492 24.28 -12.42 10.97
N LYS A 493 24.92 -13.50 11.43
CA LYS A 493 26.00 -14.16 10.68
C LYS A 493 25.54 -14.97 9.47
N LYS A 494 24.26 -15.35 9.42
CA LYS A 494 23.72 -16.19 8.33
C LYS A 494 23.19 -15.36 7.15
N PHE A 495 22.83 -14.10 7.38
CA PHE A 495 22.34 -13.20 6.34
C PHE A 495 23.43 -12.34 5.68
N ASN A 496 24.59 -12.15 6.32
CA ASN A 496 25.71 -11.37 5.77
C ASN A 496 26.76 -12.18 4.98
N ASN A 497 26.54 -13.48 4.74
CA ASN A 497 27.56 -14.36 4.16
C ASN A 497 27.10 -15.11 2.89
N ASN A 498 26.32 -14.46 2.02
CA ASN A 498 25.97 -14.99 0.69
C ASN A 498 26.51 -14.16 -0.48
N ASP A 499 27.66 -13.50 -0.30
CA ASP A 499 28.54 -13.16 -1.42
C ASP A 499 29.60 -14.26 -1.56
N ASN A 500 29.32 -15.20 -2.46
CA ASN A 500 30.22 -16.09 -3.23
C ASN A 500 29.59 -17.48 -3.40
N ILE A 501 28.94 -17.69 -4.55
CA ILE A 501 29.15 -18.78 -5.54
C ILE A 501 28.34 -18.46 -6.79
#